data_AF-A0A3C2E999-F1
#
_entry.id   AF-A0A3C2E999-F1
#
_cell.length_a   1.000
_cell.length_b   1.000
_cell.length_c   1.000
_cell.angle_alpha   90.00
_cell.angle_beta   90.00
_cell.angle_gamma   90.00
#
_symmetry.space_group_name_H-M   'P 1'
#
loop_
_entity.id
_entity.type
_entity.pdbx_description
1 polymer ?
#
loop_
_entity_poly.entity_id
_entity_poly.type
_entity_poly.pdbx_seq_one_letter_code
_entity_poly.pdbx_strand_id
1 'polypeptide(L)'
;MFYAGRQLSRRLRKFRLHERYTAKFPSRRDLKIFSISPDAELHVFWKVLPIGRGPAFSLFIHEDEVLRFDCFGEDEGHYHAHFERGWSAAQTRLYFFEASESEQIDRVEFELLNNLDYYLQRHPWARIRAVRLDRGQLETACAAAGEQARAFLQSIPELAVPAGSLRS
;
A
#
# COMPACT_ATOMS: atom_id res chain seq x y z
N MET A 1 -21.73 19.36 -20.39
CA MET A 1 -21.65 17.89 -20.52
C MET A 1 -20.21 17.36 -20.30
N PHE A 2 -19.55 17.64 -19.16
CA PHE A 2 -18.17 17.20 -18.90
C PHE A 2 -18.00 16.30 -17.65
N TYR A 3 -19.05 16.15 -16.83
CA TYR A 3 -19.00 15.37 -15.58
C TYR A 3 -19.20 13.86 -15.80
N ALA A 4 -20.05 13.46 -16.75
CA ALA A 4 -20.37 12.05 -17.00
C ALA A 4 -19.18 11.24 -17.56
N GLY A 5 -18.33 11.85 -18.40
CA GLY A 5 -17.16 11.19 -19.00
C GLY A 5 -16.05 10.87 -18.00
N ARG A 6 -15.87 11.70 -16.95
CA ARG A 6 -14.89 11.45 -15.87
C ARG A 6 -15.30 10.31 -14.95
N GLN A 7 -16.59 10.13 -14.68
CA GLN A 7 -17.07 9.01 -13.88
C GLN A 7 -17.02 7.67 -14.66
N LEU A 8 -17.32 7.69 -15.96
CA LEU A 8 -17.25 6.50 -16.81
C LEU A 8 -15.81 6.01 -17.00
N SER A 9 -14.87 6.92 -17.25
CA SER A 9 -13.43 6.60 -17.35
C SER A 9 -12.85 6.08 -16.05
N ARG A 10 -13.23 6.65 -14.90
CA ARG A 10 -12.86 6.13 -13.56
C ARG A 10 -13.37 4.71 -13.33
N ARG A 11 -14.63 4.40 -13.67
CA ARG A 11 -15.20 3.05 -13.52
C ARG A 11 -14.55 2.03 -14.45
N LEU A 12 -14.32 2.38 -15.72
CA LEU A 12 -13.66 1.51 -16.69
C LEU A 12 -12.18 1.26 -16.37
N ARG A 13 -11.48 2.25 -15.80
CA ARG A 13 -10.12 2.10 -15.27
C ARG A 13 -10.11 1.16 -14.07
N LYS A 14 -11.05 1.32 -13.13
CA LYS A 14 -11.16 0.49 -11.91
C LYS A 14 -11.33 -1.02 -12.22
N PHE A 15 -12.17 -1.36 -13.22
CA PHE A 15 -12.37 -2.76 -13.63
C PHE A 15 -11.16 -3.35 -14.38
N ARG A 16 -10.56 -2.60 -15.33
CA ARG A 16 -9.36 -3.06 -16.05
C ARG A 16 -8.12 -3.21 -15.15
N LEU A 17 -8.02 -2.38 -14.11
CA LEU A 17 -7.00 -2.53 -13.08
C LEU A 17 -7.21 -3.82 -12.31
N HIS A 18 -8.43 -4.16 -11.89
CA HIS A 18 -8.64 -5.33 -11.02
C HIS A 18 -8.16 -6.66 -11.63
N GLU A 19 -8.54 -6.99 -12.88
CA GLU A 19 -8.10 -8.25 -13.52
C GLU A 19 -6.59 -8.28 -13.80
N ARG A 20 -6.02 -7.18 -14.32
CA ARG A 20 -4.57 -7.08 -14.56
C ARG A 20 -3.79 -7.06 -13.24
N TYR A 21 -4.35 -6.51 -12.18
CA TYR A 21 -3.73 -6.41 -10.88
C TYR A 21 -3.65 -7.76 -10.18
N THR A 22 -4.72 -8.55 -10.19
CA THR A 22 -4.70 -9.91 -9.62
C THR A 22 -3.69 -10.80 -10.34
N ALA A 23 -3.59 -10.69 -11.68
CA ALA A 23 -2.57 -11.40 -12.44
C ALA A 23 -1.14 -10.91 -12.13
N LYS A 24 -0.95 -9.60 -11.94
CA LYS A 24 0.36 -8.99 -11.63
C LYS A 24 0.78 -9.23 -10.17
N PHE A 25 -0.17 -9.35 -9.26
CA PHE A 25 0.04 -9.42 -7.81
C PHE A 25 -0.86 -10.48 -7.15
N PRO A 26 -0.62 -11.77 -7.42
CA PRO A 26 -1.49 -12.86 -6.97
C PRO A 26 -1.56 -13.02 -5.45
N SER A 27 -0.55 -12.52 -4.71
CA SER A 27 -0.51 -12.58 -3.25
C SER A 27 -1.35 -11.50 -2.55
N ARG A 28 -1.96 -10.57 -3.30
CA ARG A 28 -2.72 -9.43 -2.76
C ARG A 28 -4.21 -9.75 -2.80
N ARG A 29 -4.79 -10.01 -1.64
CA ARG A 29 -6.21 -10.37 -1.46
C ARG A 29 -7.01 -9.19 -0.95
N ASP A 30 -8.32 -9.21 -1.18
CA ASP A 30 -9.26 -8.25 -0.59
C ASP A 30 -8.96 -6.78 -0.92
N LEU A 31 -8.37 -6.53 -2.09
CA LEU A 31 -7.90 -5.20 -2.51
C LEU A 31 -8.97 -4.11 -2.41
N LYS A 32 -8.63 -3.04 -1.69
CA LYS A 32 -9.33 -1.76 -1.68
C LYS A 32 -8.42 -0.68 -2.22
N ILE A 33 -8.99 0.23 -3.00
CA ILE A 33 -8.26 1.31 -3.67
C ILE A 33 -8.88 2.64 -3.25
N PHE A 34 -8.04 3.52 -2.71
CA PHE A 34 -8.36 4.88 -2.31
C PHE A 34 -7.64 5.85 -3.24
N SER A 35 -8.39 6.58 -4.05
CA SER A 35 -7.80 7.56 -4.97
C SER A 35 -7.39 8.81 -4.21
N ILE A 36 -6.13 9.25 -4.38
CA ILE A 36 -5.61 10.51 -3.85
C ILE A 36 -5.71 11.59 -4.93
N SER A 37 -5.36 11.25 -6.16
CA SER A 37 -5.46 12.12 -7.34
C SER A 37 -5.73 11.26 -8.59
N PRO A 38 -5.92 11.85 -9.79
CA PRO A 38 -6.02 11.08 -11.02
C PRO A 38 -4.81 10.16 -11.29
N ASP A 39 -3.64 10.54 -10.79
CA ASP A 39 -2.37 9.87 -11.03
C ASP A 39 -1.83 9.10 -9.82
N ALA A 40 -2.45 9.25 -8.65
CA ALA A 40 -2.01 8.65 -7.40
C ALA A 40 -3.13 7.91 -6.67
N GLU A 41 -2.85 6.67 -6.28
CA GLU A 41 -3.81 5.77 -5.64
C GLU A 41 -3.10 5.04 -4.48
N LEU A 42 -3.78 4.93 -3.34
CA LEU A 42 -3.33 4.15 -2.19
C LEU A 42 -4.13 2.84 -2.14
N HIS A 43 -3.41 1.73 -2.25
CA HIS A 43 -3.98 0.40 -2.22
C HIS A 43 -3.81 -0.19 -0.83
N VAL A 44 -4.86 -0.83 -0.32
CA VAL A 44 -4.83 -1.59 0.93
C VAL A 44 -5.36 -2.97 0.65
N PHE A 45 -4.65 -4.00 1.10
CA PHE A 45 -4.99 -5.39 0.82
C PHE A 45 -4.47 -6.30 1.91
N TRP A 46 -5.04 -7.49 2.00
CA TRP A 46 -4.49 -8.55 2.83
C TRP A 46 -3.40 -9.30 2.06
N LYS A 47 -2.27 -9.57 2.70
CA LYS A 47 -1.14 -10.25 2.07
C LYS A 47 -0.74 -11.47 2.90
N VAL A 48 -0.51 -12.58 2.21
CA VAL A 48 -0.05 -13.84 2.82
C VAL A 48 1.20 -14.29 2.08
N LEU A 49 2.32 -14.39 2.81
CA LEU A 49 3.60 -14.89 2.35
C LEU A 49 4.19 -15.87 3.37
N PRO A 50 5.20 -16.69 2.99
CA PRO A 50 5.90 -17.55 3.94
C PRO A 50 6.57 -16.80 5.11
N ILE A 51 7.04 -15.57 4.86
CA ILE A 51 7.72 -14.73 5.85
C ILE A 51 6.75 -14.03 6.81
N GLY A 52 5.47 -13.93 6.47
CA GLY A 52 4.54 -13.13 7.25
C GLY A 52 3.20 -12.94 6.56
N ARG A 53 2.22 -12.54 7.34
CA ARG A 53 0.86 -12.26 6.90
C ARG A 53 0.41 -10.96 7.58
N GLY A 54 -0.35 -10.14 6.86
CA GLY A 54 -0.75 -8.85 7.40
C GLY A 54 -1.51 -7.99 6.41
N PRO A 55 -2.10 -6.89 6.89
CA PRO A 55 -2.51 -5.82 5.99
C PRO A 55 -1.25 -5.20 5.38
N ALA A 56 -1.36 -4.83 4.11
CA ALA A 56 -0.29 -4.18 3.38
C ALA A 56 -0.84 -3.00 2.59
N PHE A 57 0.01 -2.00 2.44
CA PHE A 57 -0.27 -0.77 1.73
C PHE A 57 0.64 -0.67 0.52
N SER A 58 0.14 -0.11 -0.57
CA SER A 58 0.97 0.24 -1.71
C SER A 58 0.54 1.57 -2.30
N LEU A 59 1.46 2.52 -2.33
CA LEU A 59 1.25 3.80 -2.99
C LEU A 59 1.65 3.66 -4.46
N PHE A 60 0.66 3.82 -5.33
CA PHE A 60 0.85 3.87 -6.77
C PHE A 60 0.84 5.31 -7.26
N ILE A 61 1.82 5.67 -8.08
CA ILE A 61 1.88 6.96 -8.78
C ILE A 61 2.24 6.68 -10.24
N HIS A 62 1.46 7.20 -11.18
CA HIS A 62 1.59 6.90 -12.62
C HIS A 62 1.65 5.38 -12.92
N GLU A 63 0.86 4.59 -12.18
CA GLU A 63 0.76 3.12 -12.29
C GLU A 63 2.01 2.36 -11.81
N ASP A 64 3.00 3.05 -11.25
CA ASP A 64 4.17 2.46 -10.61
C ASP A 64 3.98 2.35 -9.09
N GLU A 65 4.36 1.21 -8.51
CA GLU A 65 4.43 1.05 -7.05
C GLU A 65 5.67 1.79 -6.53
N VAL A 66 5.44 2.92 -5.85
CA VAL A 66 6.51 3.79 -5.35
C VAL A 66 6.91 3.43 -3.93
N LEU A 67 5.92 3.12 -3.09
CA LEU A 67 6.11 2.65 -1.73
C LEU A 67 5.23 1.44 -1.48
N ARG A 68 5.75 0.46 -0.72
CA ARG A 68 4.96 -0.65 -0.21
C ARG A 68 5.26 -0.85 1.25
N PHE A 69 4.23 -1.03 2.07
CA PHE A 69 4.34 -1.31 3.48
C PHE A 69 3.67 -2.64 3.76
N ASP A 70 4.40 -3.59 4.34
CA ASP A 70 3.94 -4.92 4.69
C ASP A 70 3.90 -5.00 6.23
N CYS A 71 2.71 -4.80 6.83
CA CYS A 71 2.53 -4.74 8.28
C CYS A 71 2.33 -6.14 8.85
N PHE A 72 3.42 -6.89 9.04
CA PHE A 72 3.41 -8.31 9.42
C PHE A 72 3.65 -8.56 10.92
N GLY A 73 3.68 -7.51 11.73
CA GLY A 73 3.97 -7.61 13.16
C GLY A 73 5.47 -7.76 13.44
N GLU A 74 5.79 -8.24 14.63
CA GLU A 74 7.14 -8.27 15.20
C GLU A 74 8.13 -8.98 14.26
N ASP A 75 9.32 -8.40 14.12
CA ASP A 75 10.46 -8.86 13.30
C ASP A 75 10.25 -8.99 11.78
N GLU A 76 9.00 -9.08 11.31
CA GLU A 76 8.67 -9.33 9.90
C GLU A 76 8.04 -8.11 9.21
N GLY A 77 7.57 -7.13 9.98
CA GLY A 77 7.05 -5.88 9.46
C GLY A 77 8.13 -5.05 8.76
N HIS A 78 7.88 -4.67 7.50
CA HIS A 78 8.81 -3.86 6.73
C HIS A 78 8.13 -3.07 5.62
N TYR A 79 8.87 -2.15 5.03
CA TYR A 79 8.43 -1.39 3.87
C TYR A 79 9.55 -1.21 2.86
N HIS A 80 9.17 -0.91 1.64
CA HIS A 80 10.05 -0.77 0.49
C HIS A 80 9.99 0.66 -0.03
N ALA A 81 11.17 1.28 -0.15
CA ALA A 81 11.33 2.56 -0.80
C ALA A 81 12.45 2.50 -1.84
N HIS A 82 12.16 2.97 -3.06
CA HIS A 82 13.12 2.99 -4.16
C HIS A 82 13.89 4.31 -4.16
N PHE A 83 15.20 4.24 -3.89
CA PHE A 83 16.09 5.41 -3.92
C PHE A 83 17.03 5.43 -5.13
N GLU A 84 17.25 4.29 -5.78
CA GLU A 84 18.14 4.18 -6.94
C GLU A 84 17.62 3.15 -7.95
N ARG A 85 18.07 3.26 -9.20
CA ARG A 85 17.74 2.29 -10.24
C ARG A 85 18.48 0.98 -10.00
N GLY A 86 17.79 -0.13 -10.24
CA GLY A 86 18.41 -1.46 -10.20
C GLY A 86 18.56 -2.06 -8.80
N TRP A 87 18.14 -1.37 -7.74
CA TRP A 87 18.07 -1.96 -6.40
C TRP A 87 17.08 -3.13 -6.39
N SER A 88 17.52 -4.25 -5.83
CA SER A 88 16.69 -5.41 -5.54
C SER A 88 15.65 -5.10 -4.46
N ALA A 89 14.61 -5.93 -4.36
CA ALA A 89 13.60 -5.79 -3.31
C ALA A 89 14.19 -5.87 -1.88
N ALA A 90 15.28 -6.62 -1.67
CA ALA A 90 15.95 -6.68 -0.38
C ALA A 90 16.68 -5.37 -0.04
N GLN A 91 17.28 -4.72 -1.03
CA GLN A 91 18.00 -3.45 -0.84
C GLN A 91 17.08 -2.26 -0.60
N THR A 92 15.81 -2.37 -0.99
CA THR A 92 14.81 -1.32 -0.73
C THR A 92 14.11 -1.48 0.62
N ARG A 93 14.39 -2.57 1.35
CA ARG A 93 13.69 -2.94 2.58
C ARG A 93 14.16 -2.10 3.77
N LEU A 94 13.20 -1.53 4.48
CA LEU A 94 13.33 -0.84 5.75
C LEU A 94 12.40 -1.53 6.75
N TYR A 95 12.89 -1.88 7.93
CA TYR A 95 12.09 -2.59 8.93
C TYR A 95 11.32 -1.61 9.80
N PHE A 96 10.11 -1.99 10.20
CA PHE A 96 9.39 -1.26 11.24
C PHE A 96 10.08 -1.45 12.58
N PHE A 97 9.99 -0.42 13.43
CA PHE A 97 10.38 -0.55 14.83
C PHE A 97 9.22 -1.09 15.67
N GLU A 98 7.99 -0.85 15.21
CA GLU A 98 6.75 -1.24 15.85
C GLU A 98 6.55 -2.76 15.84
N ALA A 99 6.12 -3.31 16.97
CA ALA A 99 6.01 -4.75 17.19
C ALA A 99 4.67 -5.33 16.74
N SER A 100 3.59 -4.54 16.72
CA SER A 100 2.26 -5.02 16.32
C SER A 100 1.83 -4.52 14.94
N GLU A 101 0.99 -5.29 14.25
CA GLU A 101 0.39 -4.87 12.98
C GLU A 101 -0.39 -3.56 13.12
N SER A 102 -1.05 -3.35 14.27
CA SER A 102 -1.80 -2.11 14.54
C SER A 102 -0.88 -0.90 14.63
N GLU A 103 0.20 -0.98 15.41
CA GLU A 103 1.18 0.11 15.51
C GLU A 103 1.90 0.34 14.18
N GLN A 104 2.16 -0.72 13.42
CA GLN A 104 2.72 -0.61 12.08
C GLN A 104 1.75 0.12 11.13
N ILE A 105 0.43 -0.12 11.22
CA ILE A 105 -0.56 0.66 10.47
C ILE A 105 -0.48 2.16 10.85
N ASP A 106 -0.39 2.47 12.14
CA ASP A 106 -0.23 3.86 12.60
C ASP A 106 1.08 4.47 12.06
N ARG A 107 2.15 3.68 12.02
CA ARG A 107 3.43 4.10 11.41
C ARG A 107 3.28 4.35 9.91
N VAL A 108 2.56 3.52 9.16
CA VAL A 108 2.32 3.76 7.73
C VAL A 108 1.65 5.10 7.49
N GLU A 109 0.63 5.43 8.28
CA GLU A 109 -0.05 6.73 8.20
C GLU A 109 0.94 7.86 8.50
N PHE A 110 1.75 7.72 9.55
CA PHE A 110 2.81 8.69 9.85
C PHE A 110 3.80 8.86 8.69
N GLU A 111 4.28 7.77 8.09
CA GLU A 111 5.24 7.79 6.98
C GLU A 111 4.67 8.50 5.75
N LEU A 112 3.41 8.20 5.39
CA LEU A 112 2.75 8.82 4.25
C LEU A 112 2.46 10.30 4.48
N LEU A 113 2.11 10.69 5.71
CA LEU A 113 1.77 12.08 6.01
C LEU A 113 3.00 12.94 6.30
N ASN A 114 4.09 12.40 6.82
CA ASN A 114 5.21 13.22 7.29
C ASN A 114 6.49 13.03 6.48
N ASN A 115 6.69 11.84 5.89
CA ASN A 115 7.94 11.48 5.22
C ASN A 115 7.79 11.25 3.71
N LEU A 116 6.57 11.29 3.16
CA LEU A 116 6.34 11.02 1.75
C LEU A 116 7.18 11.88 0.81
N ASP A 117 7.29 13.18 1.08
CA ASP A 117 8.08 14.09 0.25
C ASP A 117 9.55 13.67 0.18
N TYR A 118 10.12 13.15 1.28
CA TYR A 118 11.48 12.63 1.28
C TYR A 118 11.62 11.42 0.34
N TYR A 119 10.69 10.46 0.42
CA TYR A 119 10.69 9.29 -0.46
C TYR A 119 10.56 9.69 -1.94
N LEU A 120 9.64 10.62 -2.24
CA LEU A 120 9.40 11.07 -3.60
C LEU A 120 10.60 11.85 -4.16
N GLN A 121 11.22 12.73 -3.39
CA GLN A 121 12.36 13.54 -3.85
C GLN A 121 13.59 12.68 -4.20
N ARG A 122 13.76 11.53 -3.54
CA ARG A 122 14.87 10.61 -3.81
C ARG A 122 14.52 9.50 -4.79
N HIS A 123 13.29 9.46 -5.31
CA HIS A 123 12.89 8.41 -6.22
C HIS A 123 13.73 8.44 -7.52
N PRO A 124 14.16 7.31 -8.09
CA PRO A 124 15.03 7.27 -9.28
C PRO A 124 14.40 7.89 -10.53
N TRP A 125 13.08 7.97 -10.61
CA TRP A 125 12.36 8.49 -11.77
C TRP A 125 11.89 9.93 -11.58
N ALA A 126 12.33 10.81 -12.50
CA ALA A 126 11.99 12.23 -12.49
C ALA A 126 10.48 12.49 -12.52
N ARG A 127 9.69 11.65 -13.23
CA ARG A 127 8.23 11.76 -13.26
C ARG A 127 7.60 11.63 -11.87
N ILE A 128 8.14 10.76 -11.01
CA ILE A 128 7.65 10.57 -9.64
C ILE A 128 8.08 11.75 -8.76
N ARG A 129 9.32 12.25 -8.91
CA ARG A 129 9.82 13.41 -8.16
C ARG A 129 9.03 14.70 -8.43
N ALA A 130 8.48 14.83 -9.64
CA ALA A 130 7.70 15.98 -10.06
C ALA A 130 6.27 16.01 -9.50
N VAL A 131 5.80 14.89 -8.94
CA VAL A 131 4.43 14.78 -8.42
C VAL A 131 4.27 15.63 -7.17
N ARG A 132 3.11 16.28 -7.08
CA ARG A 132 2.65 16.99 -5.89
C ARG A 132 1.27 16.45 -5.56
N LEU A 133 1.12 15.91 -4.35
CA LEU A 133 -0.15 15.40 -3.86
C LEU A 133 -0.82 16.49 -3.02
N ASP A 134 -2.14 16.61 -3.17
CA ASP A 134 -2.92 17.48 -2.29
C ASP A 134 -2.94 16.88 -0.88
N ARG A 135 -2.60 17.72 0.11
CA ARG A 135 -2.50 17.30 1.52
C ARG A 135 -3.81 16.74 2.04
N GLY A 136 -4.93 17.43 1.78
CA GLY A 136 -6.23 17.02 2.30
C GLY A 136 -6.74 15.72 1.66
N GLN A 137 -6.51 15.53 0.36
CA GLN A 137 -6.82 14.26 -0.30
C GLN A 137 -5.95 13.12 0.24
N LEU A 138 -4.67 13.38 0.51
CA LEU A 138 -3.76 12.39 1.07
C LEU A 138 -4.19 11.97 2.48
N GLU A 139 -4.51 12.93 3.36
CA GLU A 139 -5.02 12.67 4.71
C GLU A 139 -6.31 11.85 4.67
N THR A 140 -7.25 12.24 3.82
CA THR A 140 -8.52 11.51 3.64
C THR A 140 -8.26 10.06 3.20
N ALA A 141 -7.36 9.86 2.23
CA ALA A 141 -7.03 8.53 1.74
C ALA A 141 -6.30 7.69 2.80
N CYS A 142 -5.37 8.28 3.57
CA CYS A 142 -4.63 7.58 4.62
C CYS A 142 -5.55 7.14 5.75
N ALA A 143 -6.44 8.01 6.23
CA ALA A 143 -7.40 7.66 7.27
C ALA A 143 -8.31 6.50 6.83
N ALA A 144 -8.92 6.59 5.65
CA ALA A 144 -9.79 5.55 5.12
C ALA A 144 -9.03 4.22 4.86
N ALA A 145 -7.80 4.32 4.38
CA ALA A 145 -6.92 3.17 4.18
C ALA A 145 -6.56 2.47 5.50
N GLY A 146 -6.22 3.25 6.53
CA GLY A 146 -5.92 2.74 7.86
C GLY A 146 -7.13 2.07 8.49
N GLU A 147 -8.33 2.69 8.43
CA GLU A 147 -9.57 2.07 8.92
C GLU A 147 -9.81 0.72 8.24
N GLN A 148 -9.64 0.64 6.93
CA GLN A 148 -9.79 -0.59 6.18
C GLN A 148 -8.76 -1.66 6.57
N ALA A 149 -7.51 -1.28 6.80
CA ALA A 149 -6.48 -2.20 7.27
C ALA A 149 -6.80 -2.77 8.66
N ARG A 150 -7.26 -1.93 9.59
CA ARG A 150 -7.71 -2.36 10.92
C ARG A 150 -8.94 -3.26 10.83
N ALA A 151 -9.86 -2.97 9.89
CA ALA A 151 -10.99 -3.85 9.63
C ALA A 151 -10.56 -5.23 9.12
N PHE A 152 -9.48 -5.34 8.34
CA PHE A 152 -8.95 -6.64 7.92
C PHE A 152 -8.45 -7.47 9.11
N LEU A 153 -7.76 -6.84 10.08
CA LEU A 153 -7.31 -7.51 11.30
C LEU A 153 -8.46 -8.14 12.09
N GLN A 154 -9.67 -7.57 11.99
CA GLN A 154 -10.86 -8.07 12.69
C GLN A 154 -11.67 -9.10 11.89
N SER A 155 -11.65 -9.00 10.55
CA SER A 155 -12.62 -9.68 9.68
C SER A 155 -12.06 -10.85 8.87
N ILE A 156 -10.74 -10.98 8.73
CA ILE A 156 -10.11 -12.06 7.95
C ILE A 156 -9.73 -13.22 8.91
N PRO A 157 -10.49 -14.33 8.95
CA PRO A 157 -10.40 -15.34 10.02
C PRO A 157 -9.12 -16.19 10.03
N GLU A 158 -8.34 -16.19 8.93
CA GLU A 158 -7.03 -16.86 8.82
C GLU A 158 -5.97 -16.30 9.80
N LEU A 159 -6.34 -15.31 10.62
CA LEU A 159 -5.54 -14.52 11.56
C LEU A 159 -5.92 -14.66 13.03
N ALA A 160 -7.00 -15.38 13.36
CA ALA A 160 -7.31 -15.69 14.76
C ALA A 160 -6.39 -16.81 15.31
N VAL A 161 -5.57 -17.43 14.47
CA VAL A 161 -4.71 -18.55 14.83
C VAL A 161 -3.25 -18.14 14.71
N PRO A 162 -2.45 -18.20 15.80
CA PRO A 162 -1.02 -17.93 15.76
C PRO A 162 -0.33 -18.77 14.69
N ALA A 163 0.78 -18.26 14.14
CA ALA A 163 1.52 -18.86 13.02
C ALA A 163 2.00 -20.32 13.23
N GLY A 164 1.82 -20.91 14.42
CA GLY A 164 2.20 -22.28 14.76
C GLY A 164 1.20 -23.40 14.44
N SER A 165 -0.04 -23.13 14.04
CA SER A 165 -1.06 -24.20 13.95
C SER A 165 -1.21 -24.90 12.58
N LEU A 166 -0.40 -24.57 11.57
CA LEU A 166 -0.42 -25.25 10.28
C LEU A 166 0.92 -25.93 10.01
N ARG A 167 1.25 -26.88 10.87
CA ARG A 167 2.10 -28.03 10.52
C ARG A 167 1.32 -29.30 10.85
N SER A 168 0.71 -29.88 9.82
CA SER A 168 0.26 -31.27 9.77
C SER A 168 0.63 -31.84 8.41
#